data_AF-A0A2J7R8V0-F1
#
_entry.id   AF-A0A2J7R8V0-F1
#
_cell.length_a   1.000
_cell.length_b   1.000
_cell.length_c   1.000
_cell.angle_alpha   90.00
_cell.angle_beta   90.00
_cell.angle_gamma   90.00
#
_symmetry.space_group_name_H-M   'P 1'
#
loop_
_entity.id
_entity.type
_entity.pdbx_description
1 polymer ?
#
loop_
_entity_poly.entity_id
_entity_poly.type
_entity_poly.pdbx_seq_one_letter_code
_entity_poly.pdbx_strand_id
1 'polypeptide(L)'
;MLKLRPYKTTVSTHALQPRDPASRVWFLQSVVAGEIYLQLTFFSDEAWFHLQGYINTQNNRYWSSQNPHLTHEVLLRPVKIGMWCGVSARKIVPVFFNEKINCMPLTRREF
;
A
#
# COMPACT_ATOMS: atom_id res chain seq x y z
N MET A 1 18.59 34.09 -8.00
CA MET A 1 18.20 32.95 -7.15
C MET A 1 16.94 32.33 -7.73
N LEU A 2 16.92 31.04 -8.09
CA LEU A 2 15.76 30.38 -8.68
C LEU A 2 14.71 30.08 -7.59
N LYS A 3 13.50 30.63 -7.70
CA LYS A 3 12.39 30.42 -6.75
C LYS A 3 11.66 29.10 -7.03
N LEU A 4 12.30 27.96 -6.76
CA LEU A 4 11.71 26.63 -7.00
C LEU A 4 10.84 26.18 -5.82
N ARG A 5 9.76 25.46 -6.12
CA ARG A 5 8.83 24.83 -5.17
C ARG A 5 8.72 23.33 -5.47
N PRO A 6 8.56 22.47 -4.44
CA PRO A 6 8.38 21.04 -4.64
C PRO A 6 6.92 20.68 -4.98
N TYR A 7 6.73 19.92 -6.04
CA TYR A 7 5.45 19.38 -6.49
C TYR A 7 5.47 17.86 -6.42
N LYS A 8 4.43 17.25 -5.85
CA LYS A 8 4.24 15.79 -5.78
C LYS A 8 3.12 15.38 -6.71
N THR A 9 3.34 14.31 -7.48
CA THR A 9 2.28 13.69 -8.27
C THR A 9 1.32 12.97 -7.32
N THR A 10 0.13 13.54 -7.12
CA THR A 10 -0.92 12.93 -6.28
C THR A 10 -1.68 11.92 -7.12
N VAL A 11 -1.50 10.62 -6.84
CA VAL A 11 -2.10 9.54 -7.64
C VAL A 11 -3.53 9.20 -7.20
N SER A 12 -3.85 9.36 -5.93
CA SER A 12 -5.21 9.41 -5.39
C SER A 12 -5.10 9.54 -3.88
N THR A 13 -6.06 10.21 -3.24
CA THR A 13 -6.23 10.15 -1.80
C THR A 13 -7.53 9.42 -1.51
N HIS A 14 -7.48 8.35 -0.72
CA HIS A 14 -8.70 7.68 -0.28
C HIS A 14 -9.53 8.64 0.56
N ALA A 15 -10.79 8.85 0.16
CA ALA A 15 -11.74 9.63 0.94
C ALA A 15 -12.11 8.84 2.20
N LEU A 16 -11.94 9.46 3.36
CA LEU A 16 -12.37 8.88 4.63
C LEU A 16 -13.88 8.73 4.64
N GLN A 17 -14.35 7.53 4.97
CA GLN A 17 -15.76 7.25 5.17
C GLN A 17 -16.18 7.66 6.58
N PRO A 18 -17.46 8.02 6.81
CA PRO A 18 -17.95 8.43 8.13
C PRO A 18 -17.68 7.42 9.25
N ARG A 19 -17.56 6.12 8.93
CA ARG A 19 -17.30 5.03 9.89
C ARG A 19 -15.82 4.87 10.24
N ASP A 20 -14.91 5.37 9.41
CA ASP A 20 -13.47 5.15 9.59
C ASP A 20 -12.92 5.70 10.91
N PRO A 21 -13.31 6.92 11.37
CA PRO A 21 -12.82 7.45 12.64
C PRO A 21 -13.17 6.55 13.83
N ALA A 22 -14.43 6.12 13.93
CA ALA A 22 -14.88 5.28 15.03
C ALA A 22 -14.16 3.91 15.03
N SER A 23 -14.00 3.31 13.86
CA SER A 23 -13.31 2.01 13.72
C SER A 23 -11.83 2.09 14.10
N ARG A 24 -11.17 3.21 13.76
CA ARG A 24 -9.77 3.47 14.13
C ARG A 24 -9.61 3.68 15.63
N VAL A 25 -10.50 4.43 16.27
CA VAL A 25 -10.47 4.66 17.72
C VAL A 25 -10.70 3.35 18.47
N TRP A 26 -11.70 2.56 18.05
CA TRP A 26 -11.96 1.25 18.64
C TRP A 26 -10.73 0.33 18.57
N PHE A 27 -10.09 0.23 17.39
CA PHE A 27 -8.89 -0.60 17.24
C PHE A 27 -7.78 -0.18 18.20
N LEU A 28 -7.51 1.13 18.32
CA LEU A 28 -6.50 1.64 19.24
C LEU A 28 -6.85 1.34 20.70
N GLN A 29 -8.12 1.47 21.08
CA GLN A 29 -8.59 1.15 22.42
C GLN A 29 -8.43 -0.34 22.73
N SER A 30 -8.77 -1.23 21.81
CA SER A 30 -8.56 -2.68 21.98
C SER A 30 -7.08 -3.06 22.09
N VAL A 31 -6.18 -2.37 21.38
CA VAL A 31 -4.72 -2.55 21.56
C VAL A 31 -4.28 -2.11 22.95
N VAL A 32 -4.70 -0.92 23.41
CA VAL A 32 -4.32 -0.38 24.74
C VAL A 32 -4.91 -1.20 25.88
N ALA A 33 -6.13 -1.71 25.72
CA ALA A 33 -6.79 -2.59 26.69
C ALA A 33 -6.16 -4.00 26.76
N GLY A 34 -5.22 -4.33 25.86
CA GLY A 34 -4.59 -5.65 25.81
C GLY A 34 -5.44 -6.75 25.18
N GLU A 35 -6.56 -6.38 24.53
CA GLU A 35 -7.41 -7.33 23.80
C GLU A 35 -6.74 -7.81 22.51
N ILE A 36 -5.91 -6.95 21.90
CA ILE A 36 -5.12 -7.27 20.70
C ILE A 36 -3.65 -7.40 21.07
N TYR A 37 -3.16 -8.64 21.07
CA TYR A 37 -1.77 -8.98 21.39
C TYR A 37 -0.84 -8.80 20.18
N LEU A 38 -0.32 -7.58 19.99
CA LEU A 38 0.55 -7.22 18.85
C LEU A 38 1.76 -8.14 18.65
N GLN A 39 2.27 -8.77 19.71
CA GLN A 39 3.41 -9.70 19.64
C GLN A 39 3.08 -11.02 18.93
N LEU A 40 1.80 -11.39 18.89
CA LEU A 40 1.30 -12.61 18.25
C LEU A 40 0.50 -12.31 16.97
N THR A 41 0.13 -11.06 16.75
CA THR A 41 -0.59 -10.63 15.54
C THR A 41 0.34 -10.61 14.32
N PHE A 42 -0.14 -11.21 13.22
CA PHE A 42 0.40 -10.97 11.89
C PHE A 42 -0.43 -9.90 11.19
N PHE A 43 0.24 -8.90 10.66
CA PHE A 43 -0.31 -7.97 9.68
C PHE A 43 0.08 -8.48 8.30
N SER A 44 -0.84 -8.43 7.36
CA SER A 44 -0.54 -8.84 5.98
C SER A 44 -1.03 -7.81 4.99
N ASP A 45 -0.29 -7.65 3.91
CA ASP A 45 -0.71 -6.82 2.79
C ASP A 45 -0.17 -7.38 1.47
N GLU A 46 -0.75 -6.92 0.37
CA GLU A 46 -0.29 -7.18 -0.99
C GLU A 46 0.40 -5.94 -1.57
N ALA A 47 1.56 -6.14 -2.17
CA ALA A 47 2.31 -5.09 -2.85
C ALA A 47 2.72 -5.53 -4.26
N TRP A 48 2.70 -4.58 -5.19
CA TRP A 48 3.22 -4.77 -6.54
C TRP A 48 4.55 -4.05 -6.71
N PHE A 49 5.59 -4.79 -7.11
CA PHE A 49 6.89 -4.24 -7.46
C PHE A 49 7.03 -4.18 -8.97
N HIS A 50 7.18 -2.97 -9.51
CA HIS A 50 7.38 -2.75 -10.94
C HIS A 50 8.86 -2.96 -11.29
N LEU A 51 9.13 -3.81 -12.29
CA LEU A 51 10.50 -4.14 -12.71
C LEU A 51 11.04 -3.18 -13.79
N GLN A 52 10.19 -2.30 -14.32
CA GLN A 52 10.55 -1.35 -15.38
C GLN A 52 10.18 0.08 -14.95
N GLY A 53 11.19 0.89 -14.64
CA GLY A 53 11.20 2.37 -14.72
C GLY A 53 10.06 3.15 -14.10
N TYR A 54 9.21 2.53 -13.27
CA TYR A 54 8.00 3.16 -12.79
C TYR A 54 8.36 4.25 -11.78
N ILE A 55 7.75 5.41 -11.93
CA ILE A 55 7.93 6.49 -10.98
C ILE A 55 7.40 6.03 -9.62
N ASN A 56 8.27 6.01 -8.62
CA ASN A 56 7.84 5.89 -7.24
C ASN A 56 7.13 7.19 -6.85
N THR A 57 5.80 7.18 -6.92
CA THR A 57 4.95 8.35 -6.66
C THR A 57 4.99 8.80 -5.20
N GLN A 58 5.48 7.97 -4.28
CA GLN A 58 5.76 8.42 -2.91
C GLN A 58 7.01 9.29 -2.85
N ASN A 59 8.08 8.90 -3.56
CA ASN A 59 9.40 9.54 -3.45
C ASN A 59 9.72 10.55 -4.57
N ASN A 60 8.92 10.62 -5.63
CA ASN A 60 9.17 11.55 -6.72
C ASN A 60 8.66 12.97 -6.41
N ARG A 61 9.56 13.95 -6.52
CA ARG A 61 9.30 15.37 -6.29
C ARG A 61 9.90 16.18 -7.43
N TYR A 62 9.08 17.03 -8.04
CA TYR A 62 9.50 17.96 -9.07
C TYR A 62 9.76 19.34 -8.48
N TRP A 63 10.89 19.95 -8.81
CA TRP A 63 11.24 21.28 -8.36
C TRP A 63 11.04 22.27 -9.52
N SER A 64 10.04 23.14 -9.41
CA SER A 64 9.72 24.11 -10.46
C SER A 64 9.27 25.43 -9.83
N SER A 65 9.43 26.55 -10.54
CA SER A 65 8.93 27.85 -10.06
C SER A 65 7.41 28.00 -10.23
N GLN A 66 6.83 27.24 -11.15
CA GLN A 66 5.38 27.14 -11.41
C GLN A 66 4.96 25.67 -11.49
N ASN A 67 3.66 25.38 -11.30
CA ASN A 67 3.17 24.01 -11.37
C ASN A 67 3.43 23.43 -12.78
N PRO A 68 4.25 22.36 -12.91
CA PRO A 68 4.67 21.89 -14.21
C PRO A 68 3.60 21.08 -14.97
N HIS A 69 2.39 20.89 -14.40
CA HIS A 69 1.28 20.16 -15.02
C HIS A 69 1.70 18.82 -15.67
N LEU A 70 2.61 18.10 -15.00
CA LEU A 70 3.22 16.90 -15.54
C LEU A 70 2.18 15.79 -15.68
N THR A 71 2.04 15.31 -16.91
CA THR A 71 1.30 14.09 -17.23
C THR A 71 2.33 12.98 -17.43
N HIS A 72 2.17 11.87 -16.73
CA HIS A 72 3.07 10.72 -16.88
C HIS A 72 2.42 9.63 -17.69
N GLU A 73 3.11 9.20 -18.75
CA GLU A 73 2.74 8.02 -19.49
C GLU A 73 2.96 6.78 -18.63
N VAL A 74 1.90 6.00 -18.47
CA VAL A 74 1.92 4.71 -17.79
C VAL A 74 1.99 3.63 -18.87
N LEU A 75 2.97 2.73 -18.76
CA LEU A 75 3.08 1.60 -19.67
C LEU A 75 1.78 0.78 -19.65
N LEU A 76 1.24 0.46 -20.83
CA LEU A 76 -0.01 -0.29 -20.97
C LEU A 76 0.09 -1.71 -20.38
N ARG A 77 1.29 -2.31 -20.38
CA ARG A 77 1.59 -3.65 -19.84
C ARG A 77 2.87 -3.63 -19.01
N PRO A 78 2.81 -3.11 -17.77
CA PRO A 78 4.00 -3.03 -16.93
C PRO A 78 4.41 -4.43 -16.46
N VAL A 79 5.69 -4.76 -16.61
CA VAL A 79 6.27 -5.97 -16.01
C VAL A 79 6.38 -5.73 -14.51
N LYS A 80 5.66 -6.52 -13.72
CA LYS A 80 5.61 -6.40 -12.26
C LYS A 80 5.56 -7.77 -11.60
N ILE A 81 6.06 -7.85 -10.37
CA ILE A 81 5.94 -9.00 -9.49
C ILE A 81 5.06 -8.61 -8.30
N GLY A 82 4.10 -9.46 -7.97
CA GLY A 82 3.25 -9.32 -6.80
C GLY A 82 3.90 -10.01 -5.60
N MET A 83 3.68 -9.44 -4.43
CA MET A 83 4.10 -10.02 -3.17
C MET A 83 2.95 -9.92 -2.18
N TRP A 84 2.62 -11.02 -1.54
CA TRP A 84 1.86 -11.03 -0.30
C TRP A 84 2.86 -11.23 0.83
N CYS A 85 2.75 -10.46 1.90
CA CYS A 85 3.68 -10.59 3.02
C CYS A 85 2.95 -10.51 4.36
N GLY A 86 3.12 -11.54 5.18
CA GLY A 86 2.75 -11.51 6.58
C GLY A 86 3.92 -11.05 7.45
N VAL A 87 3.71 -9.99 8.23
CA VAL A 87 4.68 -9.39 9.14
C VAL A 87 4.14 -9.46 10.57
N SER A 88 4.95 -9.98 11.48
CA SER A 88 4.71 -9.94 12.93
C SER A 88 5.90 -9.33 13.63
N ALA A 89 5.81 -9.12 14.95
CA ALA A 89 6.93 -8.69 15.77
C ALA A 89 8.15 -9.63 15.72
N ARG A 90 7.97 -10.89 15.29
CA ARG A 90 9.01 -11.93 15.34
C ARG A 90 9.48 -12.42 13.98
N LYS A 91 8.64 -12.32 12.94
CA LYS A 91 8.89 -12.94 11.64
C LYS A 91 8.26 -12.16 10.50
N ILE A 92 8.91 -12.28 9.34
CA ILE A 92 8.43 -11.82 8.04
C ILE A 92 8.29 -13.07 7.15
N VAL A 93 7.13 -13.22 6.50
CA VAL A 93 6.81 -14.35 5.63
C VAL A 93 6.35 -13.83 4.28
N PRO A 94 7.26 -13.68 3.30
CA PRO A 94 6.91 -13.21 1.96
C PRO A 94 6.55 -14.36 1.01
N VAL A 95 5.56 -14.12 0.15
CA VAL A 95 5.17 -15.01 -0.95
C VAL A 95 5.12 -14.18 -2.23
N PHE A 96 5.91 -14.58 -3.23
CA PHE A 96 6.00 -13.89 -4.53
C PHE A 96 5.16 -14.60 -5.58
N PHE A 97 4.53 -13.82 -6.45
CA PHE A 97 3.68 -14.33 -7.52
C PHE A 97 3.68 -13.39 -8.73
N ASN A 98 3.47 -13.95 -9.92
CA ASN A 98 3.44 -13.18 -11.17
C ASN A 98 2.02 -12.90 -11.68
N GLU A 99 1.01 -13.55 -11.09
CA GLU A 99 -0.38 -13.51 -11.55
C GLU A 99 -1.30 -12.82 -10.54
N LYS A 100 -2.56 -12.55 -10.90
CA LYS A 100 -3.51 -12.01 -9.93
C LYS A 100 -3.91 -13.10 -8.93
N ILE A 101 -3.87 -12.78 -7.64
CA ILE A 101 -4.46 -13.65 -6.63
C ILE A 101 -5.99 -13.56 -6.75
N ASN A 102 -6.64 -14.71 -6.89
CA ASN A 102 -8.09 -14.80 -6.83
C ASN A 102 -8.50 -15.16 -5.39
N CYS A 103 -9.50 -14.46 -4.86
CA CYS A 103 -10.13 -14.86 -3.61
C CYS A 103 -11.01 -16.08 -3.88
N MET A 104 -10.50 -17.30 -3.67
CA MET A 104 -11.36 -18.47 -3.67
C MET A 104 -12.08 -18.57 -2.33
N PRO A 105 -13.42 -18.61 -2.29
CA PRO A 105 -14.12 -18.92 -1.06
C PRO A 105 -13.67 -20.31 -0.59
N LEU A 106 -13.44 -20.45 0.71
CA LEU A 106 -13.25 -21.74 1.37
C LEU A 106 -14.55 -22.53 1.25
N THR A 107 -14.81 -23.07 0.07
CA THR A 107 -15.75 -24.17 -0.08
C THR A 107 -15.09 -25.34 0.63
N ARG A 108 -15.78 -25.82 1.67
CA ARG A 108 -15.41 -26.96 2.49
C ARG A 108 -14.90 -28.09 1.59
N ARG A 109 -13.57 -28.27 1.50
CA ARG A 109 -13.01 -29.51 1.02
C ARG A 109 -13.24 -30.51 2.15
N GLU A 110 -14.28 -31.30 2.00
CA GLU A 110 -14.49 -32.49 2.80
C GLU A 110 -13.28 -33.40 2.54
N PHE A 111 -12.53 -33.68 3.60
CA PHE A 111 -11.56 -34.76 3.65
C PHE A 111 -12.31 -36.09 3.76
#